data_AF-A0A6H2A1F0-F1
#
_entry.id   AF-A0A6H2A1F0-F1
#
_cell.length_a   1.000
_cell.length_b   1.000
_cell.length_c   1.000
_cell.angle_alpha   90.00
_cell.angle_beta   90.00
_cell.angle_gamma   90.00
#
_symmetry.space_group_name_H-M   'P 1'
#
loop_
_entity.id
_entity.type
_entity.pdbx_description
1 polymer ?
#
loop_
_entity_poly.entity_id
_entity_poly.type
_entity_poly.pdbx_seq_one_letter_code
_entity_poly.pdbx_strand_id
1 'polypeptide(L)'
;MIIFPELSRKFGRFITNLFRRPQDQITSAAEAIITGVPEEIEKEGAASAIVTLISKPLNWMLTPIRNFFDTVLIEKHIDPDTGQRLAADATTASLGAMGIGFSTGLIGESVSFGQVESISRWPARLLSITGMGGLVAAQFLPIYKTAIAKPYGYWLNARFTPELPKLGDAVELKSRQFIEDPEFKKLLAYQGIGDKYISHYSELAITPLKYFAMNAIARQGLYDPVFFQEELERSGYSDTAIKELHTAYTSLAAETEIKAFKSYMKKAFKEGLITESRYRDHLKDLRIPDDIINIVIELEKVVKKDDFSSEKLKLATKRFQRGLITESEFRTTLGDLGFTAEGVRVHIDLAELSKKIEETEEAKLTRGVVTSMYRKGIIDKSSAKTRLLDMSYTDKDAELLLSWVDPEVPEESRRMLSPAQIGAAYNRNYIDEPTFTAKLTEYGYPDWDISILKELYAPKVVKPPKVRRPSKSMIKKQLFEGVISEEEARVELANLGYSEEDIEDIVALWLIEYEGKAAKEAKT
;
A
#
# COMPACT_ATOMS: atom_id res chain seq x y z
N MET A 1 -32.42 -12.08 -40.92
CA MET A 1 -31.20 -12.90 -40.66
C MET A 1 -31.49 -14.42 -40.68
N ILE A 2 -32.46 -14.89 -41.48
CA ILE A 2 -32.91 -16.31 -41.50
C ILE A 2 -32.53 -17.03 -42.83
N ILE A 3 -32.04 -16.27 -43.82
CA ILE A 3 -31.79 -16.78 -45.19
C ILE A 3 -30.46 -17.56 -45.27
N PHE A 4 -29.45 -17.20 -44.48
CA PHE A 4 -28.09 -17.78 -44.57
C PHE A 4 -27.97 -19.26 -44.13
N PRO A 5 -28.62 -19.71 -43.04
CA PRO A 5 -28.59 -21.12 -42.62
C PRO A 5 -29.35 -22.03 -43.59
N GLU A 6 -30.44 -21.54 -44.19
CA GLU A 6 -31.23 -22.30 -45.14
C GLU A 6 -30.52 -22.40 -46.50
N LEU A 7 -29.86 -21.31 -46.94
CA LEU A 7 -29.02 -21.31 -48.14
C LEU A 7 -27.79 -22.21 -47.94
N SER A 8 -27.16 -22.19 -46.77
CA SER A 8 -26.01 -23.06 -46.44
C SER A 8 -26.42 -24.53 -46.32
N ARG A 9 -27.63 -24.85 -45.80
CA ARG A 9 -28.17 -26.22 -45.84
C ARG A 9 -28.57 -26.65 -47.24
N LYS A 10 -29.19 -25.78 -48.03
CA LYS A 10 -29.56 -26.07 -49.43
C LYS A 10 -28.31 -26.25 -50.29
N PHE A 11 -27.27 -25.44 -50.08
CA PHE A 11 -25.97 -25.57 -50.73
C PHE A 11 -25.20 -26.79 -50.21
N GLY A 12 -25.21 -27.07 -48.91
CA GLY A 12 -24.66 -28.29 -48.32
C GLY A 12 -25.34 -29.54 -48.87
N ARG A 13 -26.68 -29.56 -48.98
CA ARG A 13 -27.44 -30.64 -49.64
C ARG A 13 -27.17 -30.70 -51.14
N PHE A 14 -27.02 -29.56 -51.81
CA PHE A 14 -26.67 -29.49 -53.24
C PHE A 14 -25.30 -30.10 -53.48
N ILE A 15 -24.28 -29.71 -52.71
CA ILE A 15 -22.92 -30.27 -52.74
C ILE A 15 -22.92 -31.75 -52.37
N THR A 16 -23.61 -32.13 -51.30
CA THR A 16 -23.76 -33.53 -50.90
C THR A 16 -24.44 -34.33 -52.01
N ASN A 17 -25.48 -33.82 -52.67
CA ASN A 17 -26.17 -34.46 -53.79
C ASN A 17 -25.33 -34.49 -55.07
N LEU A 18 -24.56 -33.44 -55.36
CA LEU A 18 -23.58 -33.37 -56.45
C LEU A 18 -22.53 -34.49 -56.29
N PHE A 19 -22.16 -34.80 -55.04
CA PHE A 19 -21.24 -35.88 -54.69
C PHE A 19 -21.93 -37.22 -54.35
N ARG A 20 -23.27 -37.31 -54.41
CA ARG A 20 -24.05 -38.54 -54.13
C ARG A 20 -24.39 -39.34 -55.39
N ARG A 21 -24.37 -38.70 -56.57
CA ARG A 21 -24.57 -39.35 -57.88
C ARG A 21 -23.37 -39.20 -58.83
N PRO A 22 -22.12 -39.47 -58.39
CA PRO A 22 -20.98 -39.43 -59.30
C PRO A 22 -21.14 -40.47 -60.40
N GLN A 23 -21.71 -41.63 -60.08
CA GLN A 23 -21.86 -42.75 -61.00
C GLN A 23 -22.76 -42.41 -62.20
N ASP A 24 -23.93 -41.79 -61.97
CA ASP A 24 -24.87 -41.44 -63.06
C ASP A 24 -24.27 -40.40 -64.01
N GLN A 25 -23.59 -39.37 -63.48
CA GLN A 25 -22.98 -38.31 -64.30
C GLN A 25 -21.74 -38.78 -65.05
N ILE A 26 -20.93 -39.68 -64.45
CA ILE A 26 -19.79 -40.31 -65.11
C ILE A 26 -20.26 -41.28 -66.19
N THR A 27 -21.38 -41.98 -65.97
CA THR A 27 -21.97 -42.89 -66.96
C THR A 27 -22.47 -42.10 -68.17
N SER A 28 -23.20 -41.00 -67.98
CA SER A 28 -23.63 -40.13 -69.08
C SER A 28 -22.45 -39.47 -69.83
N ALA A 29 -21.37 -39.12 -69.13
CA ALA A 29 -20.16 -38.58 -69.76
C ALA A 29 -19.37 -39.65 -70.53
N ALA A 30 -19.29 -40.88 -70.01
CA ALA A 30 -18.66 -42.01 -70.69
C ALA A 30 -19.45 -42.44 -71.94
N GLU A 31 -20.78 -42.46 -71.87
CA GLU A 31 -21.67 -42.72 -73.02
C GLU A 31 -21.48 -41.69 -74.14
N ALA A 32 -21.37 -40.40 -73.80
CA ALA A 32 -21.12 -39.32 -74.77
C ALA A 32 -19.72 -39.38 -75.42
N ILE A 33 -18.74 -39.99 -74.76
CA ILE A 33 -17.40 -40.22 -75.32
C ILE A 33 -17.42 -41.44 -76.27
N ILE A 34 -18.21 -42.46 -75.94
CA ILE A 34 -18.29 -43.71 -76.70
C ILE A 34 -19.12 -43.57 -77.99
N THR A 35 -20.00 -42.56 -78.09
CA THR A 35 -20.72 -42.25 -79.34
C THR A 35 -19.81 -41.90 -80.53
N GLY A 36 -18.53 -41.57 -80.29
CA GLY A 36 -17.51 -41.36 -81.34
C GLY A 36 -16.67 -42.59 -81.71
N VAL A 37 -16.93 -43.75 -81.10
CA VAL A 37 -16.13 -44.98 -81.29
C VAL A 37 -16.73 -45.84 -82.40
N PRO A 38 -15.94 -46.34 -83.38
CA PRO A 38 -16.42 -47.19 -84.48
C PRO A 38 -17.17 -48.45 -83.98
N GLU A 39 -18.11 -48.97 -84.78
CA GLU A 39 -18.99 -50.11 -84.40
C GLU A 39 -18.26 -51.44 -84.12
N GLU A 40 -16.98 -51.55 -84.46
CA GLU A 40 -16.19 -52.78 -84.31
C GLU A 40 -15.65 -53.04 -82.89
N ILE A 41 -15.83 -52.10 -81.95
CA ILE A 41 -15.44 -52.24 -80.54
C ILE A 41 -16.69 -52.46 -79.69
N GLU A 42 -16.67 -53.48 -78.82
CA GLU A 42 -17.76 -53.81 -77.88
C GLU A 42 -18.01 -52.63 -76.91
N LYS A 43 -18.95 -51.75 -77.28
CA LYS A 43 -19.17 -50.44 -76.64
C LYS A 43 -19.60 -50.54 -75.17
N GLU A 44 -20.32 -51.60 -74.80
CA GLU A 44 -20.81 -51.81 -73.43
C GLU A 44 -19.67 -52.19 -72.45
N GLY A 45 -18.71 -53.01 -72.88
CA GLY A 45 -17.56 -53.40 -72.05
C GLY A 45 -16.60 -52.24 -71.78
N ALA A 46 -16.36 -51.40 -72.78
CA ALA A 46 -15.52 -50.22 -72.68
C ALA A 46 -16.14 -49.14 -71.77
N ALA A 47 -17.46 -48.92 -71.86
CA ALA A 47 -18.18 -47.99 -70.97
C ALA A 47 -18.06 -48.40 -69.51
N SER A 48 -18.32 -49.67 -69.20
CA SER A 48 -18.24 -50.20 -67.84
C SER A 48 -16.82 -50.12 -67.25
N ALA A 49 -15.80 -50.39 -68.08
CA ALA A 49 -14.40 -50.26 -67.68
C ALA A 49 -14.02 -48.81 -67.35
N ILE A 50 -14.41 -47.84 -68.19
CA ILE A 50 -14.16 -46.41 -67.97
C ILE A 50 -14.89 -45.91 -66.72
N VAL A 51 -16.17 -46.28 -66.54
CA VAL A 51 -16.94 -45.89 -65.35
C VAL A 51 -16.31 -46.48 -64.09
N THR A 52 -15.85 -47.74 -64.10
CA THR A 52 -15.20 -48.37 -62.95
C THR A 52 -13.85 -47.75 -62.62
N LEU A 53 -13.06 -47.43 -63.66
CA LEU A 53 -11.74 -46.82 -63.57
C LEU A 53 -11.81 -45.39 -63.01
N ILE A 54 -12.86 -44.63 -63.32
CA ILE A 54 -13.05 -43.25 -62.84
C ILE A 54 -13.77 -43.22 -61.49
N SER A 55 -14.81 -44.04 -61.30
CA SER A 55 -15.67 -43.97 -60.12
C SER A 55 -14.99 -44.44 -58.84
N LYS A 56 -14.11 -45.47 -58.90
CA LYS A 56 -13.41 -45.97 -57.70
C LYS A 56 -12.42 -44.95 -57.12
N PRO A 57 -11.49 -44.36 -57.90
CA PRO A 57 -10.62 -43.31 -57.40
C PRO A 57 -11.40 -42.07 -56.99
N LEU A 58 -12.43 -41.68 -57.76
CA LEU A 58 -13.25 -40.52 -57.42
C LEU A 58 -13.99 -40.72 -56.09
N ASN A 59 -14.60 -41.88 -55.85
CA ASN A 59 -15.26 -42.17 -54.57
C ASN A 59 -14.26 -42.21 -53.40
N TRP A 60 -13.06 -42.76 -53.61
CA TRP A 60 -11.99 -42.74 -52.60
C TRP A 60 -11.54 -41.31 -52.26
N MET A 61 -11.48 -40.42 -53.25
CA MET A 61 -11.16 -38.99 -53.06
C MET A 61 -12.31 -38.19 -52.42
N LEU A 62 -13.56 -38.48 -52.80
CA LEU A 62 -14.74 -37.75 -52.32
C LEU A 62 -15.17 -38.18 -50.92
N THR A 63 -14.82 -39.39 -50.46
CA THR A 63 -15.22 -39.90 -49.14
C THR A 63 -14.64 -39.07 -47.99
N PRO A 64 -13.34 -38.72 -47.95
CA PRO A 64 -12.79 -37.81 -46.94
C PRO A 64 -13.42 -36.40 -46.98
N ILE A 65 -13.71 -35.88 -48.18
CA ILE A 65 -14.39 -34.58 -48.35
C ILE A 65 -15.79 -34.65 -47.76
N ARG A 66 -16.53 -35.72 -48.02
CA ARG A 66 -17.86 -35.95 -47.44
C ARG A 66 -17.81 -36.06 -45.92
N ASN A 67 -16.89 -36.86 -45.38
CA ASN A 67 -16.70 -37.01 -43.94
C ASN A 67 -16.34 -35.67 -43.28
N PHE A 68 -15.53 -34.85 -43.96
CA PHE A 68 -15.23 -33.49 -43.53
C PHE A 68 -16.49 -32.62 -43.44
N PHE A 69 -17.33 -32.61 -44.47
CA PHE A 69 -18.58 -31.85 -44.47
C PHE A 69 -19.55 -32.33 -43.40
N ASP A 70 -19.72 -33.65 -43.27
CA ASP A 70 -20.61 -34.25 -42.28
C ASP A 70 -20.14 -33.90 -40.86
N THR A 71 -18.83 -33.88 -40.59
CA THR A 71 -18.29 -33.52 -39.26
C THR A 71 -18.43 -32.01 -38.99
N VAL A 72 -17.97 -31.16 -39.92
CA VAL A 72 -17.91 -29.69 -39.71
C VAL A 72 -19.28 -29.02 -39.76
N LEU A 73 -20.23 -29.54 -40.54
CA LEU A 73 -21.58 -28.96 -40.61
C LEU A 73 -22.49 -29.41 -39.45
N ILE A 74 -22.15 -30.51 -38.76
CA ILE A 74 -22.93 -31.04 -37.64
C ILE A 74 -22.36 -30.58 -36.30
N GLU A 75 -21.03 -30.53 -36.15
CA GLU A 75 -20.38 -30.15 -34.90
C GLU A 75 -20.15 -28.64 -34.79
N LYS A 76 -20.76 -28.00 -33.78
CA LYS A 76 -20.59 -26.56 -33.51
C LYS A 76 -19.24 -26.21 -32.88
N HIS A 77 -18.52 -27.18 -32.31
CA HIS A 77 -17.25 -26.99 -31.65
C HIS A 77 -16.31 -28.12 -32.05
N ILE A 78 -15.14 -27.77 -32.58
CA ILE A 78 -14.12 -28.71 -33.02
C ILE A 78 -12.91 -28.54 -32.10
N ASP A 79 -12.60 -29.58 -31.34
CA ASP A 79 -11.45 -29.63 -30.46
C ASP A 79 -10.13 -29.85 -31.26
N PRO A 80 -8.95 -29.61 -30.65
CA PRO A 80 -7.66 -29.75 -31.34
C PRO A 80 -7.39 -31.13 -31.97
N ASP A 81 -7.81 -32.22 -31.32
CA ASP A 81 -7.56 -33.59 -31.81
C ASP A 81 -8.48 -33.91 -33.00
N THR A 82 -9.74 -33.47 -32.94
CA THR A 82 -10.66 -33.54 -34.09
C THR A 82 -10.18 -32.65 -35.24
N GLY A 83 -9.66 -31.45 -34.96
CA GLY A 83 -9.06 -30.58 -35.96
C GLY A 83 -7.84 -31.18 -36.66
N GLN A 84 -6.97 -31.88 -35.92
CA GLN A 84 -5.83 -32.62 -36.49
C GLN A 84 -6.28 -33.73 -37.44
N ARG A 85 -7.28 -34.53 -37.04
CA ARG A 85 -7.84 -35.59 -37.90
C ARG A 85 -8.44 -35.02 -39.19
N LEU A 86 -9.21 -33.95 -39.09
CA LEU A 86 -9.79 -33.28 -40.25
C LEU A 86 -8.72 -32.68 -41.19
N ALA A 87 -7.61 -32.17 -40.64
CA ALA A 87 -6.46 -31.72 -41.43
C ALA A 87 -5.80 -32.88 -42.20
N ALA A 88 -5.62 -34.03 -41.56
CA ALA A 88 -5.05 -35.22 -42.16
C ALA A 88 -5.96 -35.78 -43.28
N ASP A 89 -7.28 -35.80 -43.06
CA ASP A 89 -8.27 -36.22 -44.04
C ASP A 89 -8.30 -35.28 -45.26
N ALA A 90 -8.23 -33.96 -45.04
CA ALA A 90 -8.17 -32.97 -46.12
C ALA A 90 -6.87 -33.08 -46.93
N THR A 91 -5.75 -33.37 -46.27
CA THR A 91 -4.44 -33.58 -46.92
C THR A 91 -4.46 -34.86 -47.76
N THR A 92 -5.03 -35.94 -47.22
CA THR A 92 -5.19 -37.22 -47.93
C THR A 92 -6.09 -37.08 -49.15
N ALA A 93 -7.20 -36.34 -49.04
CA ALA A 93 -8.07 -36.02 -50.17
C ALA A 93 -7.34 -35.23 -51.27
N SER A 94 -6.50 -34.27 -50.87
CA SER A 94 -5.74 -33.42 -51.79
C SER A 94 -4.65 -34.20 -52.53
N LEU A 95 -3.89 -35.05 -51.82
CA LEU A 95 -2.91 -35.96 -52.43
C LEU A 95 -3.59 -36.99 -53.33
N GLY A 96 -4.77 -37.47 -52.94
CA GLY A 96 -5.58 -38.36 -53.76
C GLY A 96 -6.05 -37.72 -55.06
N ALA A 97 -6.49 -36.46 -55.01
CA ALA A 97 -6.85 -35.67 -56.19
C ALA A 97 -5.66 -35.48 -57.15
N MET A 98 -4.46 -35.26 -56.60
CA MET A 98 -3.22 -35.18 -57.40
C MET A 98 -2.85 -36.52 -58.05
N GLY A 99 -2.98 -37.64 -57.32
CA GLY A 99 -2.74 -38.99 -57.84
C GLY A 99 -3.69 -39.39 -58.97
N ILE A 100 -4.97 -38.98 -58.90
CA ILE A 100 -5.95 -39.19 -59.96
C ILE A 100 -5.58 -38.40 -61.22
N GLY A 101 -5.11 -37.15 -61.07
CA GLY A 101 -4.60 -36.36 -62.20
C GLY A 101 -3.39 -37.02 -62.89
N PHE A 102 -2.50 -37.64 -62.11
CA PHE A 102 -1.35 -38.39 -62.65
C PHE A 102 -1.77 -39.67 -63.37
N SER A 103 -2.66 -40.47 -62.77
CA SER A 103 -3.11 -41.76 -63.34
C SER A 103 -3.98 -41.60 -64.59
N THR A 104 -4.80 -40.56 -64.68
CA THR A 104 -5.59 -40.25 -65.89
C THR A 104 -4.72 -39.68 -67.01
N GLY A 105 -3.63 -38.97 -66.69
CA GLY A 105 -2.60 -38.56 -67.65
C GLY A 105 -1.89 -39.73 -68.32
N LEU A 106 -1.45 -40.72 -67.53
CA LEU A 106 -0.76 -41.93 -68.03
C LEU A 106 -1.68 -42.82 -68.89
N ILE A 107 -2.97 -42.92 -68.54
CA ILE A 107 -3.92 -43.74 -69.29
C ILE A 107 -4.32 -43.05 -70.62
N GLY A 108 -4.45 -41.72 -70.62
CA GLY A 108 -4.69 -40.93 -71.83
C GLY A 108 -3.58 -41.08 -72.89
N GLU A 109 -2.33 -41.23 -72.44
CA GLU A 109 -1.18 -41.54 -73.31
C GLU A 109 -1.17 -43.00 -73.80
N SER A 110 -1.67 -43.95 -73.00
CA SER A 110 -1.62 -45.38 -73.35
C SER A 110 -2.75 -45.87 -74.28
N VAL A 111 -3.88 -45.14 -74.36
CA VAL A 111 -5.09 -45.59 -75.09
C VAL A 111 -5.43 -44.72 -76.32
N SER A 112 -4.80 -43.57 -76.52
CA SER A 112 -5.10 -42.72 -77.68
C SER A 112 -3.84 -42.21 -78.39
N PHE A 113 -3.66 -42.62 -79.65
CA PHE A 113 -2.66 -42.05 -80.55
C PHE A 113 -2.98 -40.55 -80.81
N GLY A 114 -2.46 -39.67 -79.96
CA GLY A 114 -2.11 -38.30 -80.29
C GLY A 114 -3.21 -37.23 -80.44
N GLN A 115 -4.47 -37.48 -80.06
CA GLN A 115 -5.54 -36.47 -80.29
C GLN A 115 -6.35 -36.01 -79.06
N VAL A 116 -5.97 -36.32 -77.82
CA VAL A 116 -6.77 -35.88 -76.65
C VAL A 116 -5.92 -35.26 -75.53
N GLU A 117 -5.37 -34.08 -75.77
CA GLU A 117 -4.87 -33.17 -74.71
C GLU A 117 -6.00 -32.59 -73.82
N SER A 118 -7.27 -32.85 -74.13
CA SER A 118 -8.41 -32.19 -73.46
C SER A 118 -8.87 -32.87 -72.16
N ILE A 119 -8.68 -34.19 -72.02
CA ILE A 119 -9.19 -34.98 -70.90
C ILE A 119 -8.30 -34.85 -69.65
N SER A 120 -6.97 -34.82 -69.82
CA SER A 120 -6.02 -34.66 -68.71
C SER A 120 -6.12 -33.29 -68.01
N ARG A 121 -6.67 -32.28 -68.70
CA ARG A 121 -6.90 -30.93 -68.15
C ARG A 121 -8.35 -30.71 -67.68
N TRP A 122 -9.23 -31.70 -67.81
CA TRP A 122 -10.67 -31.54 -67.56
C TRP A 122 -11.02 -31.23 -66.09
N PRO A 123 -10.42 -31.87 -65.06
CA PRO A 123 -10.70 -31.52 -63.66
C PRO A 123 -10.29 -30.09 -63.29
N ALA A 124 -9.12 -29.65 -63.78
CA ALA A 124 -8.63 -28.29 -63.60
C ALA A 124 -9.47 -27.26 -64.37
N ARG A 125 -9.93 -27.61 -65.58
CA ARG A 125 -10.83 -26.78 -66.40
C ARG A 125 -12.24 -26.67 -65.81
N LEU A 126 -12.80 -27.72 -65.20
CA LEU A 126 -14.15 -27.67 -64.64
C LEU A 126 -14.25 -26.72 -63.44
N LEU A 127 -13.19 -26.67 -62.63
CA LEU A 127 -13.04 -25.74 -61.52
C LEU A 127 -12.77 -24.29 -61.97
N SER A 128 -12.10 -24.10 -63.10
CA SER A 128 -11.82 -22.77 -63.65
C SER A 128 -12.93 -22.20 -64.54
N ILE A 129 -13.64 -23.03 -65.30
CA ILE A 129 -14.71 -22.62 -66.26
C ILE A 129 -15.97 -22.15 -65.53
N THR A 130 -16.24 -22.66 -64.35
CA THR A 130 -17.46 -22.33 -63.60
C THR A 130 -17.33 -21.06 -62.75
N GLY A 131 -16.14 -20.44 -62.68
CA GLY A 131 -15.85 -19.35 -61.73
C GLY A 131 -15.97 -19.75 -60.25
N MET A 132 -16.28 -21.03 -59.98
CA MET A 132 -16.58 -21.52 -58.64
C MET A 132 -15.33 -21.69 -57.79
N GLY A 133 -14.13 -21.83 -58.35
CA GLY A 133 -12.89 -21.94 -57.56
C GLY A 133 -12.71 -20.79 -56.55
N GLY A 134 -13.02 -19.55 -56.96
CA GLY A 134 -12.98 -18.37 -56.07
C GLY A 134 -14.12 -18.32 -55.06
N LEU A 135 -15.35 -18.69 -55.45
CA LEU A 135 -16.52 -18.69 -54.56
C LEU A 135 -16.48 -19.82 -53.52
N VAL A 136 -16.03 -21.00 -53.94
CA VAL A 136 -15.73 -22.16 -53.09
C VAL A 136 -14.61 -21.75 -52.13
N ALA A 137 -13.47 -21.27 -52.60
CA ALA A 137 -12.40 -20.81 -51.71
C ALA A 137 -12.87 -19.71 -50.74
N ALA A 138 -13.66 -18.73 -51.17
CA ALA A 138 -14.16 -17.66 -50.31
C ALA A 138 -15.10 -18.15 -49.20
N GLN A 139 -15.93 -19.16 -49.46
CA GLN A 139 -16.80 -19.75 -48.44
C GLN A 139 -16.07 -20.77 -47.55
N PHE A 140 -15.12 -21.51 -48.12
CA PHE A 140 -14.40 -22.59 -47.43
C PHE A 140 -13.19 -22.12 -46.64
N LEU A 141 -12.50 -21.06 -47.07
CA LEU A 141 -11.29 -20.59 -46.39
C LEU A 141 -11.54 -20.14 -44.95
N PRO A 142 -12.63 -19.40 -44.61
CA PRO A 142 -12.95 -19.09 -43.21
C PRO A 142 -13.23 -20.34 -42.37
N ILE A 143 -13.92 -21.33 -42.95
CA ILE A 143 -14.21 -22.62 -42.29
C ILE A 143 -12.89 -23.37 -42.07
N TYR A 144 -12.08 -23.57 -43.10
CA TYR A 144 -10.76 -24.20 -42.99
C TYR A 144 -9.86 -23.51 -41.95
N LYS A 145 -9.76 -22.17 -41.99
CA LYS A 145 -8.97 -21.41 -41.02
C LYS A 145 -9.44 -21.60 -39.58
N THR A 146 -10.74 -21.63 -39.36
CA THR A 146 -11.33 -21.65 -38.00
C THR A 146 -11.49 -23.05 -37.45
N ALA A 147 -11.91 -24.00 -38.28
CA ALA A 147 -12.27 -25.37 -37.93
C ALA A 147 -11.08 -26.33 -37.97
N ILE A 148 -10.06 -26.06 -38.80
CA ILE A 148 -8.91 -26.95 -39.00
C ILE A 148 -7.61 -26.25 -38.62
N ALA A 149 -7.26 -25.17 -39.31
CA ALA A 149 -5.92 -24.59 -39.18
C ALA A 149 -5.65 -24.05 -37.77
N LYS A 150 -6.65 -23.41 -37.15
CA LYS A 150 -6.52 -22.86 -35.79
C LYS A 150 -6.44 -23.94 -34.70
N PRO A 151 -7.33 -24.95 -34.63
CA PRO A 151 -7.18 -26.06 -33.68
C PRO A 151 -5.89 -26.87 -33.89
N TYR A 152 -5.49 -27.12 -35.14
CA TYR A 152 -4.22 -27.77 -35.44
C TYR A 152 -3.01 -26.92 -35.01
N GLY A 153 -3.09 -25.60 -35.19
CA GLY A 153 -2.11 -24.65 -34.66
C GLY A 153 -2.02 -24.71 -33.13
N TYR A 154 -3.15 -24.83 -32.42
CA TYR A 154 -3.15 -25.02 -30.97
C TYR A 154 -2.51 -26.35 -30.56
N TRP A 155 -2.78 -27.43 -31.27
CA TRP A 155 -2.14 -28.72 -31.03
C TRP A 155 -0.61 -28.64 -31.22
N LEU A 156 -0.15 -28.01 -32.31
CA LEU A 156 1.27 -27.77 -32.56
C LEU A 156 1.90 -26.91 -31.46
N ASN A 157 1.24 -25.83 -31.04
CA ASN A 157 1.72 -24.96 -29.97
C ASN A 157 1.78 -25.68 -28.62
N ALA A 158 0.82 -26.54 -28.30
CA ALA A 158 0.86 -27.34 -27.07
C ALA A 158 1.99 -28.39 -27.09
N ARG A 159 2.28 -28.97 -28.26
CA ARG A 159 3.31 -30.02 -28.40
C ARG A 159 4.73 -29.47 -28.41
N PHE A 160 4.94 -28.34 -29.10
CA PHE A 160 6.27 -27.78 -29.34
C PHE A 160 6.55 -26.51 -28.55
N THR A 161 5.53 -25.88 -27.97
CA THR A 161 5.61 -24.63 -27.19
C THR A 161 6.58 -23.61 -27.79
N PRO A 162 6.41 -23.22 -29.08
CA PRO A 162 7.37 -22.38 -29.78
C PRO A 162 7.30 -20.91 -29.36
N GLU A 163 6.21 -20.49 -28.73
CA GLU A 163 6.01 -19.12 -28.27
C GLU A 163 6.68 -18.91 -26.91
N LEU A 164 7.67 -18.01 -26.88
CA LEU A 164 8.30 -17.54 -25.65
C LEU A 164 7.51 -16.36 -25.06
N PRO A 165 7.63 -16.08 -23.74
CA PRO A 165 7.11 -14.85 -23.16
C PRO A 165 7.56 -13.63 -23.97
N LYS A 166 6.67 -12.65 -24.15
CA LYS A 166 7.06 -11.39 -24.80
C LYS A 166 8.04 -10.64 -23.91
N LEU A 167 8.76 -9.67 -24.47
CA LEU A 167 9.73 -8.86 -23.71
C LEU A 167 9.12 -8.24 -22.44
N GLY A 168 7.93 -7.65 -22.54
CA GLY A 168 7.22 -7.08 -21.40
C GLY A 168 6.89 -8.11 -20.32
N ASP A 169 6.40 -9.28 -20.72
CA ASP A 169 6.07 -10.37 -19.79
C ASP A 169 7.34 -10.91 -19.11
N ALA A 170 8.46 -11.01 -19.84
CA ALA A 170 9.74 -11.43 -19.27
C ALA A 170 10.27 -10.43 -18.23
N VAL A 171 10.16 -9.13 -18.51
CA VAL A 171 10.52 -8.05 -17.56
C VAL A 171 9.61 -8.11 -16.32
N GLU A 172 8.32 -8.36 -16.50
CA GLU A 172 7.38 -8.48 -15.38
C GLU A 172 7.62 -9.75 -14.55
N LEU A 173 7.94 -10.88 -15.17
CA LEU A 173 8.35 -12.10 -14.47
C LEU A 173 9.60 -11.84 -13.62
N LYS A 174 10.57 -11.09 -14.16
CA LYS A 174 11.76 -10.70 -13.41
C LYS A 174 11.44 -9.73 -12.28
N SER A 175 10.60 -8.72 -12.50
CA SER A 175 10.25 -7.72 -11.50
C SER A 175 9.52 -8.33 -10.29
N ARG A 176 8.70 -9.35 -10.54
CA ARG A 176 7.99 -10.12 -9.52
C ARG A 176 8.81 -11.26 -8.90
N GLN A 177 10.09 -11.38 -9.25
CA GLN A 177 11.02 -12.40 -8.74
C GLN A 177 10.59 -13.84 -9.05
N PHE A 178 9.86 -14.06 -10.16
CA PHE A 178 9.51 -15.42 -10.59
C PHE A 178 10.63 -16.12 -11.36
N ILE A 179 11.58 -15.36 -11.89
CA ILE A 179 12.73 -15.87 -12.64
C ILE A 179 14.03 -15.20 -12.17
N GLU A 180 15.11 -15.97 -12.24
CA GLU A 180 16.46 -15.52 -11.86
C GLU A 180 17.20 -14.85 -13.03
N ASP A 181 18.27 -14.11 -12.73
CA ASP A 181 19.07 -13.39 -13.76
C ASP A 181 19.55 -14.27 -14.92
N PRO A 182 20.04 -15.51 -14.70
CA PRO A 182 20.49 -16.36 -15.80
C PRO A 182 19.35 -16.76 -16.75
N GLU A 183 18.14 -16.95 -16.22
CA GLU A 183 16.96 -17.32 -16.99
C GLU A 183 16.41 -16.11 -17.76
N PHE A 184 16.33 -14.95 -17.10
CA PHE A 184 15.96 -13.70 -17.75
C PHE A 184 16.92 -13.35 -18.89
N LYS A 185 18.23 -13.49 -18.68
CA LYS A 185 19.26 -13.31 -19.71
C LYS A 185 19.01 -14.20 -20.94
N LYS A 186 18.67 -15.47 -20.74
CA LYS A 186 18.35 -16.40 -21.85
C LYS A 186 17.11 -15.96 -22.62
N LEU A 187 16.05 -15.53 -21.93
CA LEU A 187 14.82 -15.04 -22.57
C LEU A 187 15.10 -13.81 -23.44
N LEU A 188 15.89 -12.84 -22.95
CA LEU A 188 16.29 -11.68 -23.73
C LEU A 188 17.15 -12.08 -24.96
N ALA A 189 18.06 -13.04 -24.79
CA ALA A 189 18.89 -13.54 -25.89
C ALA A 189 18.07 -14.22 -26.99
N TYR A 190 17.05 -15.03 -26.63
CA TYR A 190 16.15 -15.65 -27.62
C TYR A 190 15.33 -14.62 -28.41
N GLN A 191 15.11 -13.44 -27.83
CA GLN A 191 14.45 -12.32 -28.51
C GLN A 191 15.43 -11.44 -29.30
N GLY A 192 16.71 -11.81 -29.37
CA GLY A 192 17.74 -11.08 -30.13
C GLY A 192 18.33 -9.87 -29.43
N ILE A 193 18.12 -9.71 -28.11
CA ILE A 193 18.71 -8.61 -27.34
C ILE A 193 20.17 -8.95 -27.02
N GLY A 194 21.08 -8.09 -27.46
CA GLY A 194 22.51 -8.27 -27.24
C GLY A 194 22.94 -8.04 -25.78
N ASP A 195 24.04 -8.69 -25.37
CA ASP A 195 24.58 -8.66 -24.00
C ASP A 195 24.71 -7.25 -23.40
N LYS A 196 25.06 -6.25 -24.23
CA LYS A 196 25.19 -4.85 -23.83
C LYS A 196 23.94 -4.29 -23.13
N TYR A 197 22.76 -4.72 -23.55
CA TYR A 197 21.49 -4.19 -23.05
C TYR A 197 20.89 -5.02 -21.91
N ILE A 198 21.42 -6.22 -21.64
CA ILE A 198 20.84 -7.15 -20.66
C ILE A 198 20.87 -6.57 -19.24
N SER A 199 21.97 -5.88 -18.86
CA SER A 199 22.05 -5.18 -17.58
C SER A 199 20.99 -4.09 -17.45
N HIS A 200 20.72 -3.34 -18.52
CA HIS A 200 19.73 -2.26 -18.53
C HIS A 200 18.31 -2.82 -18.39
N TYR A 201 17.99 -3.93 -19.06
CA TYR A 201 16.70 -4.61 -18.88
C TYR A 201 16.53 -5.22 -17.49
N SER A 202 17.62 -5.69 -16.89
CA SER A 202 17.60 -6.22 -15.52
C SER A 202 17.32 -5.11 -14.53
N GLU A 203 17.95 -3.94 -14.73
CA GLU A 203 17.70 -2.74 -13.93
C GLU A 203 16.26 -2.22 -14.11
N LEU A 204 15.75 -2.18 -15.35
CA LEU A 204 14.36 -1.80 -15.65
C LEU A 204 13.31 -2.71 -15.01
N ALA A 205 13.66 -3.97 -14.76
CA ALA A 205 12.77 -4.89 -14.07
C ALA A 205 12.65 -4.55 -12.57
N ILE A 206 13.60 -3.83 -11.99
CA ILE A 206 13.53 -3.43 -10.58
C ILE A 206 12.62 -2.20 -10.48
N THR A 207 11.56 -2.29 -9.69
CA THR A 207 10.66 -1.17 -9.45
C THR A 207 11.26 -0.24 -8.39
N PRO A 208 11.64 1.01 -8.74
CA PRO A 208 12.18 1.93 -7.76
C PRO A 208 11.10 2.47 -6.82
N LEU A 209 11.53 2.94 -5.65
CA LEU A 209 10.69 3.65 -4.72
C LEU A 209 10.30 5.01 -5.29
N LYS A 210 9.00 5.19 -5.49
CA LYS A 210 8.44 6.45 -5.98
C LYS A 210 8.35 7.49 -4.87
N TYR A 211 8.20 8.75 -5.27
CA TYR A 211 8.03 9.91 -4.40
C TYR A 211 7.13 9.67 -3.18
N PHE A 212 5.96 9.05 -3.34
CA PHE A 212 5.03 8.82 -2.22
C PHE A 212 5.60 7.92 -1.13
N ALA A 213 6.28 6.83 -1.50
CA ALA A 213 6.90 5.92 -0.53
C ALA A 213 8.08 6.60 0.16
N MET A 214 8.91 7.29 -0.61
CA MET A 214 10.03 8.06 -0.08
C MET A 214 9.60 9.16 0.89
N ASN A 215 8.51 9.87 0.60
CA ASN A 215 7.93 10.88 1.48
C ASN A 215 7.48 10.26 2.81
N ALA A 216 6.85 9.08 2.77
CA ALA A 216 6.46 8.37 3.98
C ALA A 216 7.67 7.97 4.84
N ILE A 217 8.76 7.51 4.20
CA ILE A 217 10.02 7.16 4.88
C ILE A 217 10.65 8.41 5.51
N ALA A 218 10.77 9.50 4.75
CA ALA A 218 11.33 10.76 5.23
C ALA A 218 10.55 11.29 6.44
N ARG A 219 9.21 11.27 6.42
CA ARG A 219 8.36 11.71 7.55
C ARG A 219 8.57 10.94 8.85
N GLN A 220 9.14 9.73 8.78
CA GLN A 220 9.52 8.96 9.97
C GLN A 220 10.88 9.37 10.54
N GLY A 221 11.52 10.41 9.98
CA GLY A 221 12.86 10.83 10.34
C GLY A 221 13.96 10.00 9.68
N LEU A 222 13.61 9.13 8.72
CA LEU A 222 14.55 8.27 8.01
C LEU A 222 14.91 8.92 6.67
N TYR A 223 16.07 9.57 6.62
CA TYR A 223 16.57 10.20 5.41
C TYR A 223 18.05 9.88 5.21
N ASP A 224 18.32 9.11 4.16
CA ASP A 224 19.67 8.85 3.67
C ASP A 224 19.81 9.55 2.30
N PRO A 225 20.64 10.60 2.19
CA PRO A 225 20.82 11.34 0.95
C PRO A 225 21.28 10.47 -0.22
N VAL A 226 22.09 9.44 0.03
CA VAL A 226 22.63 8.61 -1.06
C VAL A 226 21.52 7.69 -1.60
N PHE A 227 20.85 6.98 -0.70
CA PHE A 227 19.74 6.10 -1.06
C PHE A 227 18.59 6.87 -1.77
N PHE A 228 18.23 8.04 -1.25
CA PHE A 228 17.16 8.85 -1.86
C PHE A 228 17.56 9.38 -3.25
N GLN A 229 18.83 9.73 -3.45
CA GLN A 229 19.34 10.17 -4.75
C GLN A 229 19.18 9.05 -5.78
N GLU A 230 19.70 7.86 -5.46
CA GLU A 230 19.67 6.68 -6.35
C GLU A 230 18.22 6.31 -6.73
N GLU A 231 17.30 6.26 -5.77
CA GLU A 231 15.90 5.88 -6.05
C GLU A 231 15.13 6.91 -6.89
N LEU A 232 15.45 8.20 -6.75
CA LEU A 232 14.85 9.25 -7.59
C LEU A 232 15.41 9.22 -9.02
N GLU A 233 16.70 8.96 -9.18
CA GLU A 233 17.31 8.78 -10.50
C GLU A 233 16.68 7.57 -11.20
N ARG A 234 16.55 6.44 -10.50
CA ARG A 234 15.88 5.23 -11.03
C ARG A 234 14.41 5.47 -11.35
N SER A 235 13.73 6.34 -10.60
CA SER A 235 12.36 6.77 -10.88
C SER A 235 12.24 7.74 -12.05
N GLY A 236 13.36 8.21 -12.63
CA GLY A 236 13.40 9.07 -13.80
C GLY A 236 13.16 10.56 -13.52
N TYR A 237 13.37 11.03 -12.29
CA TYR A 237 13.30 12.46 -11.97
C TYR A 237 14.50 13.20 -12.57
N SER A 238 14.31 14.47 -12.95
CA SER A 238 15.41 15.32 -13.41
C SER A 238 16.30 15.77 -12.25
N ASP A 239 17.57 16.06 -12.51
CA ASP A 239 18.52 16.58 -11.50
C ASP A 239 17.98 17.79 -10.73
N THR A 240 17.25 18.66 -11.41
CA THR A 240 16.59 19.82 -10.80
C THR A 240 15.50 19.39 -9.82
N ALA A 241 14.63 18.46 -10.22
CA ALA A 241 13.58 17.93 -9.34
C ALA A 241 14.19 17.16 -8.16
N ILE A 242 15.26 16.40 -8.39
CA ILE A 242 15.97 15.67 -7.35
C ILE A 242 16.50 16.63 -6.28
N LYS A 243 17.17 17.72 -6.66
CA LYS A 243 17.65 18.74 -5.71
C LYS A 243 16.54 19.33 -4.85
N GLU A 244 15.40 19.68 -5.46
CA GLU A 244 14.23 20.18 -4.73
C GLU A 244 13.65 19.13 -3.78
N LEU A 245 13.56 17.88 -4.24
CA LEU A 245 13.09 16.76 -3.43
C LEU A 245 14.01 16.46 -2.25
N HIS A 246 15.34 16.51 -2.40
CA HIS A 246 16.27 16.38 -1.27
C HIS A 246 16.03 17.46 -0.21
N THR A 247 15.81 18.70 -0.64
CA THR A 247 15.49 19.81 0.28
C THR A 247 14.18 19.54 1.03
N ALA A 248 13.15 19.07 0.32
CA ALA A 248 11.87 18.71 0.91
C ALA A 248 11.99 17.54 1.90
N TYR A 249 12.68 16.46 1.54
CA TYR A 249 12.84 15.29 2.40
C TYR A 249 13.66 15.56 3.65
N THR A 250 14.71 16.39 3.55
CA THR A 250 15.46 16.85 4.72
C THR A 250 14.55 17.58 5.71
N SER A 251 13.66 18.43 5.18
CA SER A 251 12.71 19.20 6.00
C SER A 251 11.63 18.31 6.63
N LEU A 252 11.16 17.30 5.89
CA LEU A 252 10.20 16.30 6.39
C LEU A 252 10.80 15.40 7.46
N ALA A 253 12.06 15.01 7.30
CA ALA A 253 12.77 14.18 8.27
C ALA A 253 12.97 14.87 9.62
N ALA A 254 13.13 16.20 9.62
CA ALA A 254 13.23 17.01 10.83
C ALA A 254 11.89 17.61 11.27
N GLU A 255 10.75 17.25 10.65
CA GLU A 255 9.47 17.94 10.87
C GLU A 255 9.03 17.88 12.34
N THR A 256 9.26 16.76 13.01
CA THR A 256 8.87 16.56 14.42
C THR A 256 9.68 17.45 15.35
N GLU A 257 10.99 17.50 15.14
CA GLU A 257 11.96 18.30 15.87
C GLU A 257 11.74 19.79 15.63
N ILE A 258 11.50 20.17 14.37
CA ILE A 258 11.14 21.54 13.97
C ILE A 258 9.85 21.97 14.66
N LYS A 259 8.81 21.12 14.70
CA LYS A 259 7.56 21.42 15.41
C LYS A 259 7.79 21.61 16.91
N ALA A 260 8.56 20.74 17.54
CA ALA A 260 8.89 20.84 18.95
C ALA A 260 9.68 22.13 19.25
N PHE A 261 10.71 22.42 18.45
CA PHE A 261 11.53 23.63 18.56
C PHE A 261 10.68 24.89 18.36
N LYS A 262 9.84 24.94 17.32
CA LYS A 262 8.91 26.06 17.07
C LYS A 262 7.97 26.29 18.25
N SER A 263 7.41 25.22 18.81
CA SER A 263 6.53 25.29 19.99
C SER A 263 7.27 25.87 21.20
N TYR A 264 8.49 25.40 21.45
CA TYR A 264 9.32 25.88 22.55
C TYR A 264 9.72 27.36 22.38
N MET A 265 10.16 27.77 21.18
CA MET A 265 10.51 29.16 20.88
C MET A 265 9.30 30.10 21.00
N LYS A 266 8.14 29.68 20.50
CA LYS A 266 6.87 30.41 20.68
C LYS A 266 6.57 30.64 22.16
N LYS A 267 6.69 29.59 22.99
CA LYS A 267 6.48 29.70 24.44
C LYS A 267 7.48 30.66 25.09
N ALA A 268 8.76 30.53 24.77
CA ALA A 268 9.81 31.41 25.28
C ALA A 268 9.56 32.89 24.94
N PHE A 269 9.07 33.19 23.73
CA PHE A 269 8.70 34.55 23.33
C PHE A 269 7.48 35.07 24.09
N LYS A 270 6.43 34.24 24.22
CA LYS A 270 5.24 34.58 25.01
C LYS A 270 5.58 34.87 26.47
N GLU A 271 6.48 34.10 27.06
CA GLU A 271 6.96 34.28 28.44
C GLU A 271 7.98 35.42 28.58
N GLY A 272 8.47 35.99 27.47
CA GLY A 272 9.46 37.07 27.49
C GLY A 272 10.89 36.63 27.78
N LEU A 273 11.18 35.32 27.69
CA LEU A 273 12.52 34.75 27.85
C LEU A 273 13.42 35.06 26.65
N ILE A 274 12.84 35.35 25.48
CA ILE A 274 13.55 35.78 24.28
C ILE A 274 12.93 37.07 23.71
N THR A 275 13.77 37.87 23.04
CA THR A 275 13.33 39.09 22.37
C THR A 275 12.62 38.79 21.05
N GLU A 276 11.87 39.77 20.53
CA GLU A 276 11.26 39.67 19.20
C GLU A 276 12.28 39.45 18.09
N SER A 277 13.41 40.16 18.13
CA SER A 277 14.50 39.98 17.16
C SER A 277 14.99 38.53 17.18
N ARG A 278 15.26 37.99 18.36
CA ARG A 278 15.75 36.62 18.50
C ARG A 278 14.70 35.59 18.05
N TYR A 279 13.42 35.82 18.33
CA TYR A 279 12.36 34.95 17.85
C TYR A 279 12.21 35.00 16.32
N ARG A 280 12.35 36.19 15.73
CA ARG A 280 12.38 36.39 14.27
C ARG A 280 13.53 35.64 13.62
N ASP A 281 14.73 35.73 14.19
CA ASP A 281 15.92 35.04 13.69
C ASP A 281 15.70 33.52 13.70
N HIS A 282 15.17 32.96 14.79
CA HIS A 282 14.83 31.54 14.86
C HIS A 282 13.78 31.10 13.84
N LEU A 283 12.79 31.93 13.50
CA LEU A 283 11.82 31.61 12.45
C LEU A 283 12.46 31.66 11.05
N LYS A 284 13.44 32.55 10.84
CA LYS A 284 14.23 32.59 9.59
C LYS A 284 15.11 31.36 9.42
N ASP A 285 15.72 30.87 10.51
CA ASP A 285 16.50 29.63 10.51
C ASP A 285 15.65 28.43 10.08
N LEU A 286 14.35 28.45 10.40
CA LEU A 286 13.35 27.47 9.95
C LEU A 286 12.87 27.71 8.51
N ARG A 287 13.52 28.62 7.76
CA ARG A 287 13.18 29.01 6.38
C ARG A 287 11.73 29.49 6.21
N ILE A 288 11.15 30.09 7.25
CA ILE A 288 9.82 30.68 7.15
C ILE A 288 9.96 32.02 6.40
N PRO A 289 9.16 32.28 5.36
CA PRO A 289 9.18 33.55 4.63
C PRO A 289 8.90 34.77 5.52
N ASP A 290 9.56 35.91 5.25
CA ASP A 290 9.49 37.13 6.08
C ASP A 290 8.06 37.69 6.25
N ASP A 291 7.22 37.57 5.22
CA ASP A 291 5.80 37.94 5.25
C ASP A 291 5.01 37.10 6.27
N ILE A 292 5.26 35.78 6.30
CA ILE A 292 4.66 34.87 7.27
C ILE A 292 5.21 35.13 8.68
N ILE A 293 6.52 35.41 8.80
CA ILE A 293 7.13 35.73 10.10
C ILE A 293 6.46 36.94 10.74
N ASN A 294 6.21 38.00 9.97
CA ASN A 294 5.52 39.19 10.47
C ASN A 294 4.13 38.87 11.01
N ILE A 295 3.35 38.07 10.27
CA ILE A 295 2.01 37.64 10.70
C ILE A 295 2.08 36.83 12.00
N VAL A 296 3.02 35.89 12.09
CA VAL A 296 3.22 35.05 13.29
C VAL A 296 3.55 35.91 14.50
N ILE A 297 4.52 36.84 14.37
CA ILE A 297 4.94 37.68 15.49
C ILE A 297 3.79 38.56 15.99
N GLU A 298 3.06 39.20 15.08
CA GLU A 298 1.92 40.05 15.45
C GLU A 298 0.81 39.25 16.12
N LEU A 299 0.51 38.04 15.61
CA LEU A 299 -0.44 37.13 16.26
C LEU A 299 0.00 36.77 17.68
N GLU A 300 1.27 36.40 17.88
CA GLU A 300 1.78 36.03 19.21
C GLU A 300 1.78 37.21 20.20
N LYS A 301 2.01 38.45 19.73
CA LYS A 301 1.89 39.66 20.56
C LYS A 301 0.44 39.85 21.05
N VAL A 302 -0.54 39.67 20.16
CA VAL A 302 -1.96 39.76 20.50
C VAL A 302 -2.33 38.69 21.53
N VAL A 303 -1.92 37.44 21.30
CA VAL A 303 -2.19 36.32 22.23
C VAL A 303 -1.51 36.55 23.58
N LYS A 304 -0.26 37.04 23.61
CA LYS A 304 0.43 37.37 24.86
C LYS A 304 -0.31 38.44 25.66
N LYS A 305 -0.85 39.46 24.99
CA LYS A 305 -1.65 40.51 25.63
C LYS A 305 -2.94 39.94 26.22
N ASP A 306 -3.61 39.04 25.50
CA ASP A 306 -4.84 38.38 25.96
C ASP A 306 -4.60 37.45 27.16
N ASP A 307 -3.59 36.58 27.09
CA ASP A 307 -3.21 35.68 28.19
C ASP A 307 -2.88 36.47 29.46
N PHE A 308 -2.10 37.55 29.34
CA PHE A 308 -1.74 38.40 30.46
C PHE A 308 -2.96 39.11 31.07
N SER A 309 -3.88 39.59 30.23
CA SER A 309 -5.15 40.15 30.67
C SER A 309 -6.01 39.12 31.40
N SER A 310 -6.03 37.87 30.93
CA SER A 310 -6.78 36.77 31.56
C SER A 310 -6.23 36.39 32.94
N GLU A 311 -4.90 36.34 33.10
CA GLU A 311 -4.26 36.05 34.40
C GLU A 311 -4.43 37.21 35.38
N LYS A 312 -4.32 38.46 34.92
CA LYS A 312 -4.66 39.64 35.72
C LYS A 312 -6.11 39.63 36.17
N LEU A 313 -7.04 39.28 35.29
CA LEU A 313 -8.46 39.12 35.62
C LEU A 313 -8.67 38.07 36.71
N LYS A 314 -8.07 36.89 36.58
CA LYS A 314 -8.16 35.81 37.60
C LYS A 314 -7.63 36.27 38.95
N LEU A 315 -6.47 36.95 38.96
CA LEU A 315 -5.86 37.45 40.19
C LEU A 315 -6.72 38.55 40.84
N ALA A 316 -7.21 39.51 40.05
CA ALA A 316 -8.09 40.58 40.51
C ALA A 316 -9.39 40.02 41.09
N THR A 317 -10.00 39.04 40.41
CA THR A 317 -11.21 38.35 40.86
C THR A 317 -10.98 37.66 42.21
N LYS A 318 -9.89 36.91 42.37
CA LYS A 318 -9.54 36.27 43.65
C LYS A 318 -9.27 37.28 44.77
N ARG A 319 -8.62 38.40 44.45
CA ARG A 319 -8.37 39.48 45.42
C ARG A 319 -9.68 40.12 45.89
N PHE A 320 -10.62 40.36 44.97
CA PHE A 320 -11.93 40.91 45.29
C PHE A 320 -12.78 39.94 46.12
N GLN A 321 -12.82 38.66 45.72
CA GLN A 321 -13.52 37.60 46.47
C GLN A 321 -13.02 37.50 47.92
N ARG A 322 -11.71 37.60 48.13
CA ARG A 322 -11.08 37.58 49.46
C ARG A 322 -11.15 38.91 50.21
N GLY A 323 -11.81 39.93 49.67
CA GLY A 323 -11.90 41.26 50.27
C GLY A 323 -10.59 42.03 50.35
N LEU A 324 -9.56 41.64 49.59
CA LEU A 324 -8.26 42.32 49.55
C LEU A 324 -8.28 43.61 48.71
N ILE A 325 -9.31 43.77 47.86
CA ILE A 325 -9.56 44.99 47.08
C ILE A 325 -11.05 45.32 47.14
N THR A 326 -11.37 46.60 47.03
CA THR A 326 -12.74 47.14 46.99
C THR A 326 -13.39 46.95 45.61
N GLU A 327 -14.72 47.06 45.53
CA GLU A 327 -15.46 47.03 44.26
C GLU A 327 -14.98 48.12 43.30
N SER A 328 -14.68 49.32 43.80
CA SER A 328 -14.16 50.43 42.99
C SER A 328 -12.78 50.12 42.39
N GLU A 329 -11.89 49.49 43.17
CA GLU A 329 -10.57 49.07 42.70
C GLU A 329 -10.67 47.91 41.71
N PHE A 330 -11.61 46.98 41.94
CA PHE A 330 -11.88 45.88 41.02
C PHE A 330 -12.46 46.38 39.70
N ARG A 331 -13.44 47.30 39.76
CA ARG A 331 -14.03 47.99 38.60
C ARG A 331 -12.97 48.73 37.78
N THR A 332 -12.07 49.45 38.45
CA THR A 332 -10.95 50.15 37.80
C THR A 332 -10.01 49.16 37.11
N THR A 333 -9.66 48.07 37.79
CA THR A 333 -8.80 47.01 37.22
C THR A 333 -9.43 46.35 35.98
N LEU A 334 -10.75 46.12 35.99
CA LEU A 334 -11.47 45.59 34.82
C LEU A 334 -11.53 46.60 33.66
N GLY A 335 -11.68 47.89 33.97
CA GLY A 335 -11.59 48.98 32.99
C GLY A 335 -10.22 49.05 32.33
N ASP A 336 -9.14 48.96 33.12
CA ASP A 336 -7.75 48.94 32.63
C ASP A 336 -7.44 47.70 31.77
N LEU A 337 -8.16 46.59 31.99
CA LEU A 337 -8.10 45.39 31.16
C LEU A 337 -8.93 45.50 29.86
N GLY A 338 -9.68 46.59 29.67
CA GLY A 338 -10.43 46.88 28.45
C GLY A 338 -11.84 46.29 28.41
N PHE A 339 -12.39 45.86 29.55
CA PHE A 339 -13.78 45.39 29.62
C PHE A 339 -14.75 46.56 29.38
N THR A 340 -15.82 46.30 28.62
CA THR A 340 -16.91 47.26 28.43
C THR A 340 -17.65 47.50 29.74
N ALA A 341 -18.38 48.61 29.88
CA ALA A 341 -19.16 48.90 31.09
C ALA A 341 -20.11 47.74 31.48
N GLU A 342 -20.67 47.06 30.47
CA GLU A 342 -21.50 45.87 30.66
C GLU A 342 -20.70 44.65 31.13
N GLY A 343 -19.54 44.38 30.51
CA GLY A 343 -18.66 43.29 30.93
C GLY A 343 -18.13 43.46 32.36
N VAL A 344 -17.80 44.70 32.73
CA VAL A 344 -17.38 45.05 34.10
C VAL A 344 -18.47 44.71 35.11
N ARG A 345 -19.74 45.07 34.83
CA ARG A 345 -20.88 44.74 35.69
C ARG A 345 -21.02 43.23 35.89
N VAL A 346 -21.02 42.47 34.80
CA VAL A 346 -21.17 41.01 34.84
C VAL A 346 -20.05 40.35 35.67
N HIS A 347 -18.81 40.82 35.54
CA HIS A 347 -17.70 40.29 36.33
C HIS A 347 -17.80 40.61 37.82
N ILE A 348 -18.31 41.79 38.18
CA ILE A 348 -18.59 42.15 39.58
C ILE A 348 -19.69 41.25 40.14
N ASP A 349 -20.82 41.13 39.43
CA ASP A 349 -21.97 40.31 39.86
C ASP A 349 -21.57 38.84 40.07
N LEU A 350 -20.80 38.26 39.15
CA LEU A 350 -20.29 36.89 39.26
C LEU A 350 -19.33 36.73 40.44
N ALA A 351 -18.44 37.70 40.65
CA ALA A 351 -17.46 37.63 41.72
C ALA A 351 -18.10 37.82 43.09
N GLU A 352 -19.12 38.69 43.21
CA GLU A 352 -19.94 38.85 44.41
C GLU A 352 -20.78 37.62 44.70
N LEU A 353 -21.39 37.01 43.69
CA LEU A 353 -22.14 35.77 43.84
C LEU A 353 -21.22 34.65 44.35
N SER A 354 -20.02 34.54 43.77
CA SER A 354 -19.00 33.58 44.19
C SER A 354 -18.56 33.82 45.64
N LYS A 355 -18.32 35.08 46.01
CA LYS A 355 -17.97 35.48 47.37
C LYS A 355 -19.09 35.14 48.36
N LYS A 356 -20.35 35.42 48.02
CA LYS A 356 -21.52 35.06 48.85
C LYS A 356 -21.65 33.56 49.01
N ILE A 357 -21.39 32.77 47.98
CA ILE A 357 -21.37 31.29 48.07
C ILE A 357 -20.26 30.84 49.03
N GLU A 358 -19.06 31.41 48.90
CA GLU A 358 -17.92 31.06 49.76
C GLU A 358 -18.17 31.47 51.23
N GLU A 359 -18.74 32.67 51.47
CA GLU A 359 -19.13 33.17 52.80
C GLU A 359 -20.32 32.41 53.42
N THR A 360 -21.26 31.90 52.62
CA THR A 360 -22.37 31.05 53.13
C THR A 360 -21.96 29.59 53.36
N GLU A 361 -20.86 29.14 52.77
CA GLU A 361 -20.26 27.83 53.04
C GLU A 361 -19.30 27.83 54.25
N GLU A 362 -18.90 28.99 54.78
CA GLU A 362 -18.14 29.05 56.01
C GLU A 362 -18.97 28.51 57.20
N ALA A 363 -18.50 27.37 57.72
CA ALA A 363 -18.98 26.61 58.89
C ALA A 363 -20.07 25.54 58.67
N LYS A 364 -20.16 24.91 57.50
CA LYS A 364 -20.64 23.51 57.44
C LYS A 364 -19.49 22.58 57.10
N LEU A 365 -19.07 21.75 58.07
CA LEU A 365 -18.17 20.63 57.80
C LEU A 365 -18.74 19.86 56.60
N THR A 366 -17.97 19.68 55.53
CA THR A 366 -18.48 18.90 54.39
C THR A 366 -18.62 17.43 54.80
N ARG A 367 -19.47 16.67 54.10
CA ARG A 367 -19.68 15.23 54.35
C ARG A 367 -18.34 14.49 54.42
N GLY A 368 -17.42 14.85 53.53
CA GLY A 368 -16.07 14.29 53.44
C GLY A 368 -15.21 14.57 54.68
N VAL A 369 -15.36 15.74 55.32
CA VAL A 369 -14.64 16.07 56.54
C VAL A 369 -15.21 15.30 57.73
N VAL A 370 -16.54 15.21 57.88
CA VAL A 370 -17.18 14.45 58.97
C VAL A 370 -16.83 12.96 58.89
N THR A 371 -16.94 12.37 57.69
CA THR A 371 -16.55 10.97 57.46
C THR A 371 -15.05 10.74 57.63
N SER A 372 -14.18 11.67 57.22
CA SER A 372 -12.73 11.58 57.46
C SER A 372 -12.36 11.69 58.95
N MET A 373 -13.04 12.56 59.71
CA MET A 373 -12.88 12.65 61.17
C MET A 373 -13.33 11.37 61.86
N TYR A 374 -14.45 10.78 61.44
CA TYR A 374 -14.93 9.50 61.93
C TYR A 374 -13.92 8.37 61.66
N ARG A 375 -13.48 8.23 60.40
CA ARG A 375 -12.49 7.22 59.98
C ARG A 375 -11.17 7.32 60.73
N LYS A 376 -10.75 8.54 61.06
CA LYS A 376 -9.52 8.81 61.81
C LYS A 376 -9.69 8.65 63.32
N GLY A 377 -10.86 8.25 63.80
CA GLY A 377 -11.18 8.11 65.23
C GLY A 377 -11.20 9.43 66.00
N ILE A 378 -11.26 10.58 65.30
CA ILE A 378 -11.29 11.91 65.91
C ILE A 378 -12.66 12.19 66.55
N ILE A 379 -13.71 11.62 65.97
CA ILE A 379 -15.08 11.64 66.50
C ILE A 379 -15.63 10.21 66.49
N ASP A 380 -16.50 9.87 67.43
CA ASP A 380 -17.16 8.57 67.49
C ASP A 380 -18.35 8.49 66.51
N LYS A 381 -18.87 7.27 66.29
CA LYS A 381 -19.94 7.00 65.31
C LYS A 381 -21.21 7.79 65.62
N SER A 382 -21.56 7.96 66.89
CA SER A 382 -22.75 8.71 67.28
C SER A 382 -22.58 10.21 66.98
N SER A 383 -21.42 10.79 67.33
CA SER A 383 -21.08 12.18 67.00
C SER A 383 -21.01 12.43 65.50
N ALA A 384 -20.50 11.48 64.72
CA ALA A 384 -20.47 11.56 63.27
C ALA A 384 -21.88 11.49 62.66
N LYS A 385 -22.77 10.64 63.21
CA LYS A 385 -24.16 10.50 62.76
C LYS A 385 -24.94 11.78 63.03
N THR A 386 -24.83 12.34 64.24
CA THR A 386 -25.47 13.63 64.59
C THR A 386 -25.02 14.75 63.64
N ARG A 387 -23.72 14.85 63.37
CA ARG A 387 -23.21 15.88 62.45
C ARG A 387 -23.69 15.68 61.01
N LEU A 388 -23.88 14.44 60.55
CA LEU A 388 -24.47 14.17 59.22
C LEU A 388 -25.97 14.50 59.18
N LEU A 389 -26.70 14.22 60.26
CA LEU A 389 -28.12 14.61 60.38
C LEU A 389 -28.29 16.14 60.38
N ASP A 390 -27.41 16.87 61.07
CA ASP A 390 -27.38 18.35 61.07
C ASP A 390 -27.06 18.94 59.68
N MET A 391 -26.48 18.13 58.79
CA MET A 391 -26.25 18.44 57.38
C MET A 391 -27.41 18.03 56.46
N SER A 392 -28.59 17.75 57.01
CA SER A 392 -29.81 17.34 56.31
C SER A 392 -29.74 15.96 55.64
N TYR A 393 -28.82 15.08 56.04
CA TYR A 393 -28.90 13.67 55.63
C TYR A 393 -30.00 12.97 56.43
N THR A 394 -30.71 12.02 55.79
CA THR A 394 -31.67 11.19 56.52
C THR A 394 -30.93 10.24 57.47
N ASP A 395 -31.61 9.78 58.52
CA ASP A 395 -31.03 8.83 59.48
C ASP A 395 -30.46 7.58 58.79
N LYS A 396 -31.17 7.08 57.77
CA LYS A 396 -30.75 5.96 56.94
C LYS A 396 -29.51 6.28 56.11
N ASP A 397 -29.44 7.45 55.51
CA ASP A 397 -28.30 7.85 54.67
C ASP A 397 -27.05 8.15 55.52
N ALA A 398 -27.20 8.77 56.68
CA ALA A 398 -26.13 9.01 57.62
C ALA A 398 -25.53 7.70 58.12
N GLU A 399 -26.37 6.72 58.45
CA GLU A 399 -25.93 5.40 58.91
C GLU A 399 -25.27 4.58 57.79
N LEU A 400 -25.81 4.64 56.57
CA LEU A 400 -25.20 4.03 55.40
C LEU A 400 -23.81 4.64 55.12
N LEU A 401 -23.69 5.97 55.16
CA LEU A 401 -22.43 6.67 54.97
C LEU A 401 -21.38 6.33 56.02
N LEU A 402 -21.78 6.13 57.28
CA LEU A 402 -20.87 5.74 58.35
C LEU A 402 -20.50 4.26 58.28
N SER A 403 -21.41 3.38 57.83
CA SER A 403 -21.10 1.96 57.62
C SER A 403 -20.03 1.73 56.55
N TRP A 404 -19.96 2.59 55.54
CA TRP A 404 -18.89 2.56 54.52
C TRP A 404 -17.53 3.05 55.04
N VAL A 405 -17.53 3.67 56.23
CA VAL A 405 -16.38 4.38 56.80
C VAL A 405 -15.98 3.78 58.16
N ASP A 406 -16.73 2.79 58.66
CA ASP A 406 -16.47 2.11 59.93
C ASP A 406 -15.00 1.65 59.98
N PRO A 407 -14.25 2.04 61.02
CA PRO A 407 -12.88 1.59 61.18
C PRO A 407 -12.90 0.14 61.68
N GLU A 408 -12.87 -0.83 60.77
CA GLU A 408 -12.34 -2.15 61.08
C GLU A 408 -10.85 -1.98 61.45
N VAL A 409 -10.49 -2.20 62.71
CA VAL A 409 -9.11 -2.22 63.21
C VAL A 409 -8.89 -3.59 63.85
N PRO A 410 -7.91 -4.39 63.37
CA PRO A 410 -6.56 -4.33 63.93
C PRO A 410 -5.39 -4.26 62.94
N GLU A 411 -4.29 -3.77 63.49
CA GLU A 411 -3.06 -3.21 62.93
C GLU A 411 -2.09 -4.20 62.24
N GLU A 412 -2.60 -5.31 61.69
CA GLU A 412 -1.76 -6.36 61.03
C GLU A 412 -2.23 -6.82 59.65
N SER A 413 -3.32 -6.28 59.11
CA SER A 413 -3.73 -6.54 57.73
C SER A 413 -2.87 -5.71 56.77
N ARG A 414 -1.67 -6.21 56.50
CA ARG A 414 -0.66 -5.69 55.57
C ARG A 414 -1.31 -4.91 54.43
N ARG A 415 -0.83 -3.69 54.17
CA ARG A 415 -1.05 -2.99 52.91
C ARG A 415 -0.64 -3.93 51.77
N MET A 416 -1.57 -4.72 51.26
CA MET A 416 -1.30 -5.62 50.16
C MET A 416 -1.08 -4.74 48.93
N LEU A 417 0.01 -5.02 48.22
CA LEU A 417 0.30 -4.32 46.98
C LEU A 417 -0.86 -4.58 46.02
N SER A 418 -1.47 -3.54 45.47
CA SER A 418 -2.48 -3.72 44.43
C SER A 418 -1.91 -4.50 43.24
N PRO A 419 -2.74 -5.14 42.40
CA PRO A 419 -2.26 -5.83 41.20
C PRO A 419 -1.36 -4.96 40.31
N ALA A 420 -1.64 -3.66 40.23
CA ALA A 420 -0.80 -2.68 39.53
C ALA A 420 0.56 -2.44 40.22
N GLN A 421 0.59 -2.44 41.56
CA GLN A 421 1.83 -2.33 42.33
C GLN A 421 2.66 -3.62 42.27
N ILE A 422 2.01 -4.79 42.25
CA ILE A 422 2.63 -6.10 42.03
C ILE A 422 3.25 -6.15 40.61
N GLY A 423 2.50 -5.72 39.59
CA GLY A 423 2.99 -5.56 38.22
C GLY A 423 4.17 -4.60 38.10
N ALA A 424 4.10 -3.44 38.74
CA ALA A 424 5.21 -2.49 38.77
C ALA A 424 6.44 -3.04 39.50
N ALA A 425 6.25 -3.83 40.56
CA ALA A 425 7.33 -4.48 41.29
C ALA A 425 8.01 -5.57 40.42
N TYR A 426 7.23 -6.38 39.71
CA TYR A 426 7.75 -7.39 38.79
C TYR A 426 8.50 -6.76 37.60
N ASN A 427 7.94 -5.72 36.99
CA ASN A 427 8.58 -4.98 35.90
C ASN A 427 9.92 -4.34 36.30
N ARG A 428 10.04 -3.92 37.56
CA ARG A 428 11.26 -3.31 38.12
C ARG A 428 12.22 -4.32 38.75
N ASN A 429 11.97 -5.63 38.59
CA ASN A 429 12.76 -6.71 39.20
C ASN A 429 12.82 -6.67 40.74
N TYR A 430 11.83 -6.08 41.41
CA TYR A 430 11.73 -6.14 42.88
C TYR A 430 11.13 -7.44 43.39
N ILE A 431 10.41 -8.17 42.53
CA ILE A 431 9.89 -9.53 42.77
C ILE A 431 10.17 -10.39 41.55
N ASP A 432 10.36 -11.70 41.75
CA ASP A 432 10.57 -12.66 40.67
C ASP A 432 9.24 -13.21 40.13
N GLU A 433 9.32 -13.95 39.02
CA GLU A 433 8.15 -14.52 38.34
C GLU A 433 7.31 -15.45 39.25
N PRO A 434 7.90 -16.40 40.01
CA PRO A 434 7.14 -17.24 40.93
C PRO A 434 6.39 -16.43 42.00
N THR A 435 7.02 -15.39 42.55
CA THR A 435 6.38 -14.51 43.55
C THR A 435 5.28 -13.66 42.93
N PHE A 436 5.44 -13.22 41.69
CA PHE A 436 4.42 -12.48 40.94
C PHE A 436 3.17 -13.33 40.71
N THR A 437 3.34 -14.55 40.21
CA THR A 437 2.25 -15.52 40.00
C THR A 437 1.56 -15.89 41.30
N ALA A 438 2.32 -16.19 42.36
CA ALA A 438 1.76 -16.55 43.67
C ALA A 438 0.91 -15.41 44.26
N LYS A 439 1.38 -14.16 44.17
CA LYS A 439 0.64 -13.00 44.66
C LYS A 439 -0.64 -12.73 43.87
N LEU A 440 -0.63 -12.86 42.54
CA LEU A 440 -1.84 -12.69 41.75
C LEU A 440 -2.85 -13.83 41.95
N THR A 441 -2.36 -15.05 42.20
CA THR A 441 -3.20 -16.20 42.58
C THR A 441 -3.87 -15.97 43.94
N GLU A 442 -3.13 -15.42 44.91
CA GLU A 442 -3.66 -15.02 46.24
C GLU A 442 -4.75 -13.95 46.11
N TYR A 443 -4.64 -13.07 45.12
CA TYR A 443 -5.66 -12.08 44.75
C TYR A 443 -6.88 -12.66 44.00
N GLY A 444 -6.87 -13.96 43.69
CA GLY A 444 -7.98 -14.65 43.02
C GLY A 444 -8.00 -14.51 41.50
N TYR A 445 -6.89 -14.11 40.87
CA TYR A 445 -6.79 -14.08 39.41
C TYR A 445 -6.71 -15.51 38.85
N PRO A 446 -7.44 -15.84 37.78
CA PRO A 446 -7.30 -17.12 37.11
C PRO A 446 -5.98 -17.21 36.34
N ASP A 447 -5.45 -18.42 36.16
CA ASP A 447 -4.12 -18.67 35.55
C ASP A 447 -3.91 -18.00 34.18
N TRP A 448 -4.99 -17.87 33.40
CA TRP A 448 -4.95 -17.21 32.09
C TRP A 448 -4.76 -15.68 32.21
N ASP A 449 -5.40 -15.02 33.18
CA ASP A 449 -5.20 -13.59 33.46
C ASP A 449 -3.78 -13.34 33.99
N ILE A 450 -3.28 -14.24 34.84
CA ILE A 450 -1.90 -14.15 35.36
C ILE A 450 -0.89 -14.23 34.21
N SER A 451 -1.15 -15.09 33.21
CA SER A 451 -0.30 -15.21 32.03
C SER A 451 -0.25 -13.91 31.21
N ILE A 452 -1.39 -13.25 31.03
CA ILE A 452 -1.48 -11.95 30.34
C ILE A 452 -0.74 -10.87 31.14
N LEU A 453 -0.97 -10.79 32.45
CA LEU A 453 -0.34 -9.81 33.32
C LEU A 453 1.19 -10.03 33.40
N LYS A 454 1.63 -11.29 33.36
CA LYS A 454 3.06 -11.64 33.31
C LYS A 454 3.73 -11.11 32.04
N GLU A 455 3.07 -11.21 30.89
CA GLU A 455 3.60 -10.66 29.64
C GLU A 455 3.55 -9.13 29.62
N LEU A 456 2.46 -8.54 30.12
CA LEU A 456 2.29 -7.08 30.20
C LEU A 456 3.34 -6.40 31.08
N TYR A 457 3.68 -7.03 32.21
CA TYR A 457 4.62 -6.49 33.19
C TYR A 457 6.03 -7.09 33.09
N ALA A 458 6.31 -7.91 32.08
CA ALA A 458 7.63 -8.52 31.88
C ALA A 458 8.74 -7.45 31.95
N PRO A 459 9.80 -7.67 32.75
CA PRO A 459 10.91 -6.74 32.84
C PRO A 459 11.53 -6.57 31.45
N LYS A 460 11.55 -5.33 30.94
CA LYS A 460 12.22 -5.03 29.68
C LYS A 460 13.71 -5.35 29.85
N VAL A 461 14.19 -6.37 29.14
CA VAL A 461 15.61 -6.74 29.10
C VAL A 461 16.43 -5.47 28.86
N VAL A 462 17.27 -5.12 29.84
CA VAL A 462 18.17 -3.99 29.75
C VAL A 462 19.12 -4.28 28.60
N LYS A 463 18.93 -3.60 27.47
CA LYS A 463 19.93 -3.56 26.40
C LYS A 463 21.26 -3.11 27.03
N PRO A 464 22.41 -3.70 26.64
CA PRO A 464 23.69 -3.45 27.29
C PRO A 464 23.97 -1.93 27.37
N PRO A 465 24.61 -1.47 28.46
CA PRO A 465 24.76 -0.05 28.72
C PRO A 465 25.48 0.62 27.55
N LYS A 466 24.78 1.54 26.87
CA LYS A 466 25.44 2.53 26.01
C LYS A 466 26.50 3.23 26.87
N VAL A 467 27.76 3.15 26.46
CA VAL A 467 28.85 3.95 27.04
C VAL A 467 28.37 5.40 27.03
N ARG A 468 28.08 5.96 28.22
CA ARG A 468 27.59 7.34 28.33
C ARG A 468 28.78 8.26 28.10
N ARG A 469 28.85 8.85 26.90
CA ARG A 469 29.74 9.98 26.63
C ARG A 469 29.22 11.21 27.42
N PRO A 470 30.12 12.04 27.97
CA PRO A 470 29.71 13.27 28.65
C PRO A 470 28.91 14.16 27.69
N SER A 471 27.81 14.75 28.18
CA SER A 471 27.03 15.69 27.36
C SER A 471 27.77 17.01 27.22
N LYS A 472 27.48 17.79 26.17
CA LYS A 472 27.98 19.17 26.00
C LYS A 472 27.80 20.04 27.26
N SER A 473 26.68 19.87 27.98
CA SER A 473 26.43 20.56 29.25
C SER A 473 27.34 20.12 30.40
N MET A 474 27.72 18.84 30.42
CA MET A 474 28.65 18.29 31.42
C MET A 474 30.07 18.80 31.15
N ILE A 475 30.50 18.79 29.89
CA ILE A 475 31.81 19.31 29.47
C ILE A 475 31.92 20.80 29.84
N LYS A 476 30.89 21.61 29.53
CA LYS A 476 30.83 23.02 29.93
C LYS A 476 31.00 23.21 31.44
N LYS A 477 30.26 22.41 32.22
CA LYS A 477 30.30 22.46 33.68
C LYS A 477 31.69 22.08 34.20
N GLN A 478 32.29 21.02 33.67
CA GLN A 478 33.63 20.58 34.04
C GLN A 478 34.70 21.63 33.71
N LEU A 479 34.58 22.32 32.57
CA LEU A 479 35.46 23.43 32.22
C LEU A 479 35.31 24.60 33.20
N PHE A 480 34.08 24.97 33.55
CA PHE A 480 33.81 26.06 34.52
C PHE A 480 34.24 25.72 35.95
N GLU A 481 34.20 24.44 36.31
CA GLU A 481 34.67 23.94 37.61
C GLU A 481 36.18 23.67 37.63
N GLY A 482 36.88 23.90 36.51
CA GLY A 482 38.33 23.67 36.37
C GLY A 482 38.73 22.19 36.43
N VAL A 483 37.77 21.28 36.18
CA VAL A 483 37.97 19.83 36.19
C VAL A 483 38.66 19.34 34.92
N ILE A 484 38.46 20.05 33.81
CA ILE A 484 39.12 19.78 32.52
C ILE A 484 39.71 21.07 31.94
N SER A 485 40.79 20.96 31.16
CA SER A 485 41.39 22.08 30.43
C SER A 485 40.58 22.50 29.21
N GLU A 486 40.93 23.65 28.62
CA GLU A 486 40.32 24.14 27.38
C GLU A 486 40.56 23.16 26.22
N GLU A 487 41.77 22.65 26.10
CA GLU A 487 42.17 21.64 25.11
C GLU A 487 41.43 20.31 25.33
N GLU A 488 41.24 19.89 26.59
CA GLU A 488 40.48 18.69 26.93
C GLU A 488 38.99 18.86 26.59
N ALA A 489 38.43 20.06 26.80
CA ALA A 489 37.07 20.36 26.39
C ALA A 489 36.90 20.33 24.86
N ARG A 490 37.89 20.81 24.09
CA ARG A 490 37.90 20.70 22.62
C ARG A 490 37.90 19.24 22.16
N VAL A 491 38.74 18.39 22.75
CA VAL A 491 38.82 16.95 22.43
C VAL A 491 37.50 16.24 22.74
N GLU A 492 36.87 16.53 23.89
CA GLU A 492 35.58 15.94 24.25
C GLU A 492 34.44 16.41 23.32
N LEU A 493 34.47 17.67 22.85
CA LEU A 493 33.52 18.16 21.85
C LEU A 493 33.75 17.53 20.46
N ALA A 494 35.00 17.34 20.05
CA ALA A 494 35.32 16.59 18.82
C ALA A 494 34.80 15.14 18.91
N ASN A 495 34.94 14.50 20.07
CA ASN A 495 34.40 13.15 20.33
C ASN A 495 32.86 13.09 20.33
N LEU A 496 32.19 14.22 20.51
CA LEU A 496 30.74 14.35 20.34
C LEU A 496 30.31 14.66 18.89
N GLY A 497 31.27 14.86 17.98
CA GLY A 497 31.04 15.08 16.56
C GLY A 497 30.84 16.54 16.16
N TYR A 498 31.26 17.50 16.99
CA TYR A 498 31.31 18.91 16.59
C TYR A 498 32.45 19.15 15.59
N SER A 499 32.25 20.07 14.64
CA SER A 499 33.30 20.47 13.70
C SER A 499 34.35 21.34 14.41
N GLU A 500 35.58 21.39 13.90
CA GLU A 500 36.65 22.23 14.48
C GLU A 500 36.23 23.71 14.58
N GLU A 501 35.48 24.22 13.60
CA GLU A 501 34.96 25.59 13.62
C GLU A 501 33.91 25.79 14.73
N ASP A 502 32.97 24.84 14.89
CA ASP A 502 31.98 24.89 15.98
C ASP A 502 32.65 24.79 17.35
N ILE A 503 33.71 23.99 17.47
CA ILE A 503 34.43 23.77 18.74
C ILE A 503 35.05 25.08 19.22
N GLU A 504 35.73 25.83 18.34
CA GLU A 504 36.31 27.13 18.67
C GLU A 504 35.24 28.12 19.13
N ASP A 505 34.13 28.22 18.40
CA ASP A 505 33.02 29.12 18.76
C ASP A 505 32.38 28.75 20.10
N ILE A 506 32.17 27.45 20.34
CA ILE A 506 31.57 26.95 21.58
C ILE A 506 32.47 27.25 22.79
N VAL A 507 33.77 26.95 22.68
CA VAL A 507 34.73 27.15 23.75
C VAL A 507 34.94 28.64 24.02
N ALA A 508 35.08 29.46 22.97
CA ALA A 508 35.17 30.91 23.11
C ALA A 508 33.94 31.50 23.82
N LEU A 509 32.73 31.06 23.46
CA LEU A 509 31.49 31.49 24.11
C LEU A 509 31.44 31.09 25.58
N TRP A 510 31.93 29.90 25.92
CA TRP A 510 32.00 29.45 27.31
C TRP A 510 32.98 30.29 28.13
N LEU A 511 34.15 30.62 27.59
CA LEU A 511 35.13 31.48 28.28
C LEU A 511 34.59 32.88 28.53
N ILE A 512 33.90 33.49 27.56
CA ILE A 512 33.24 34.79 27.73
C ILE A 512 32.19 34.74 28.84
N GLU A 513 31.38 33.68 28.88
CA GLU A 513 30.41 33.48 29.95
C GLU A 513 31.07 33.30 31.32
N TYR A 514 32.18 32.55 31.38
CA TYR A 514 32.93 32.33 32.61
C TYR A 514 33.52 33.63 33.16
N GLU A 515 34.18 34.42 32.31
CA GLU A 515 34.72 35.74 32.67
C GLU A 515 33.61 36.71 33.10
N GLY A 516 32.48 36.73 32.39
CA GLY A 516 31.32 37.55 32.73
C GLY A 516 30.68 37.17 34.07
N LYS A 517 30.75 35.89 34.46
CA LYS A 517 30.24 35.39 35.74
C LYS A 517 31.22 35.68 36.88
N ALA A 518 32.52 35.44 36.67
CA ALA A 518 33.57 35.78 37.64
C ALA A 518 33.61 37.29 37.94
N ALA A 519 33.44 38.15 36.93
CA ALA A 519 33.38 39.60 37.10
C ALA A 519 32.13 40.10 37.85
N LYS A 520 31.02 39.34 37.81
CA LYS A 520 29.82 39.62 38.62
C LYS A 520 30.00 39.18 40.06
N GLU A 521 30.56 37.99 40.28
CA GLU A 521 30.80 37.45 41.62
C GLU A 521 31.83 38.29 42.39
N ALA A 522 32.88 38.82 41.72
CA ALA A 522 33.86 39.72 42.33
C ALA A 522 33.35 41.15 42.66
N LYS A 523 32.14 41.53 42.20
CA LYS A 523 31.50 42.82 42.49
C LYS A 523 30.40 42.74 43.56
N THR A 524 30.16 41.54 44.09
CA THR A 524 29.28 41.25 45.23
C THR A 524 30.14 40.94 46.45
#